data_AF-A0A2N2BV62-F1
#
_entry.id   AF-A0A2N2BV62-F1
#
_cell.length_a   1.000
_cell.length_b   1.000
_cell.length_c   1.000
_cell.angle_alpha   90.00
_cell.angle_beta   90.00
_cell.angle_gamma   90.00
#
_symmetry.space_group_name_H-M   'P 1'
#
loop_
_entity.id
_entity.type
_entity.pdbx_description
1 polymer ?
#
loop_
_entity_poly.entity_id
_entity_poly.type
_entity_poly.pdbx_seq_one_letter_code
_entity_poly.pdbx_strand_id
1 'polypeptide(L)'
;MIDINNFKQVNDRLGHQEGDRMRKRFAELCKENIRAGLDYPFRVGGDEFVLLLTQCEEATATRILARSFKYCFSYVTFELFLKELLK
;
A
#
# COMPACT_ATOMS: atom_id res chain seq x y z
N MET A 1 -8.69 8.34 3.83
CA MET A 1 -8.71 7.57 2.57
C MET A 1 -7.30 7.52 2.04
N ILE A 2 -6.88 6.37 1.51
CA ILE A 2 -5.55 6.17 0.96
C ILE A 2 -5.71 6.03 -0.55
N ASP A 3 -5.14 6.97 -1.29
CA ASP A 3 -4.99 6.88 -2.74
C ASP A 3 -3.52 6.59 -3.06
N ILE A 4 -3.27 5.51 -3.82
CA ILE A 4 -1.93 5.14 -4.23
C ILE A 4 -1.66 5.79 -5.60
N ASN A 5 -1.41 7.10 -5.56
CA ASN A 5 -1.22 8.01 -6.71
C ASN A 5 -0.24 7.55 -7.81
N ASN A 6 0.54 6.48 -7.61
CA ASN A 6 1.55 6.00 -8.55
C ASN A 6 1.19 4.66 -9.23
N PHE A 7 -0.01 4.11 -9.03
CA PHE A 7 -0.40 2.83 -9.65
C PHE A 7 -0.37 2.89 -11.18
N LYS A 8 -0.84 4.00 -11.76
CA LYS A 8 -0.81 4.21 -13.20
C LYS A 8 0.62 4.18 -13.75
N GLN A 9 1.56 4.87 -13.09
CA GLN A 9 2.97 4.89 -13.53
C GLN A 9 3.63 3.51 -13.47
N VAL A 10 3.31 2.72 -12.45
CA VAL A 10 3.80 1.33 -12.34
C VAL A 10 3.20 0.46 -13.45
N ASN A 11 1.89 0.56 -13.70
CA ASN A 11 1.25 -0.16 -14.81
C ASN A 11 1.86 0.22 -16.16
N ASP A 12 2.05 1.51 -16.40
CA ASP A 12 2.54 2.03 -17.68
C ASP A 12 4.01 1.64 -17.92
N ARG A 13 4.85 1.59 -16.87
CA ARG A 13 6.28 1.26 -16.98
C ARG A 13 6.59 -0.23 -16.91
N LEU A 14 5.85 -0.98 -16.09
CA LEU A 14 6.17 -2.37 -15.75
C LEU A 14 5.08 -3.39 -16.15
N GLY A 15 3.93 -2.91 -16.63
CA GLY A 15 2.80 -3.73 -17.02
C GLY A 15 1.83 -4.03 -15.88
N HIS A 16 0.60 -4.40 -16.25
CA HIS A 16 -0.50 -4.62 -15.31
C HIS A 16 -0.25 -5.72 -14.27
N GLN A 17 0.54 -6.74 -14.62
CA GLN A 17 0.86 -7.81 -13.66
C GLN A 17 1.67 -7.29 -12.46
N GLU A 18 2.55 -6.31 -12.69
CA GLU A 18 3.32 -5.68 -11.60
C GLU A 18 2.46 -4.75 -10.78
N GLY A 19 1.56 -4.01 -11.42
CA GLY A 19 0.51 -3.28 -10.71
C GLY A 19 -0.27 -4.21 -9.79
N ASP A 20 -0.75 -5.35 -10.28
CA ASP A 20 -1.47 -6.33 -9.46
C ASP A 20 -0.65 -6.86 -8.27
N ARG A 21 0.64 -7.15 -8.48
CA ARG A 21 1.56 -7.54 -7.39
C ARG A 21 1.68 -6.45 -6.33
N MET A 22 1.93 -5.21 -6.75
CA MET A 22 2.00 -4.06 -5.86
C MET A 22 0.70 -3.89 -5.07
N ARG A 23 -0.45 -4.12 -5.73
CA ARG A 23 -1.79 -3.98 -5.11
C ARG A 23 -2.01 -4.99 -4.01
N LYS A 24 -1.66 -6.25 -4.29
CA LYS A 24 -1.71 -7.33 -3.29
C LYS A 24 -0.78 -7.05 -2.13
N ARG A 25 0.46 -6.63 -2.40
CA ARG A 25 1.43 -6.32 -1.34
C ARG A 25 0.98 -5.14 -0.48
N PHE A 26 0.39 -4.11 -1.09
CA PHE A 26 -0.17 -2.99 -0.32
C PHE A 26 -1.31 -3.44 0.61
N ALA A 27 -2.22 -4.28 0.11
CA ALA A 27 -3.30 -4.82 0.91
C ALA A 27 -2.78 -5.67 2.10
N GLU A 28 -1.73 -6.46 1.90
CA GLU A 28 -1.05 -7.20 2.96
C GLU A 28 -0.42 -6.25 3.98
N LEU A 29 0.34 -5.25 3.53
CA LEU A 29 0.95 -4.25 4.42
C LEU A 29 -0.11 -3.52 5.26
N CYS A 30 -1.26 -3.16 4.67
CA CYS A 30 -2.36 -2.60 5.45
C CYS A 30 -2.83 -3.55 6.54
N LYS A 31 -2.97 -4.85 6.27
CA LYS A 31 -3.36 -5.85 7.28
C LYS A 31 -2.29 -6.04 8.35
N GLU A 32 -1.00 -6.03 7.98
CA GLU A 32 0.13 -6.19 8.90
C GLU A 32 0.29 -4.99 9.85
N ASN A 33 -0.16 -3.79 9.45
CA ASN A 33 0.08 -2.54 10.19
C ASN A 33 -1.10 -2.05 11.05
N ILE A 34 -2.24 -2.73 11.01
CA ILE A 34 -3.43 -2.39 11.81
C ILE A 34 -3.59 -3.32 13.02
N ARG A 35 -4.45 -2.97 13.98
CA ARG A 35 -4.76 -3.83 15.13
C ARG A 35 -5.78 -4.91 14.73
N ALA A 36 -5.31 -6.15 14.60
CA ALA A 36 -6.16 -7.27 14.18
C ALA A 36 -7.40 -7.43 15.08
N GLY A 37 -8.57 -7.60 14.45
CA GLY A 37 -9.86 -7.75 15.14
C GLY A 37 -10.53 -6.44 15.59
N LEU A 38 -9.80 -5.32 15.58
CA LEU A 38 -10.30 -4.00 15.98
C LEU A 38 -10.37 -3.03 14.79
N ASP A 39 -9.38 -3.10 13.90
CA ASP A 39 -9.24 -2.26 12.73
C ASP A 39 -9.42 -3.09 11.45
N TYR A 40 -9.89 -2.47 10.37
CA TYR A 40 -10.24 -3.17 9.13
C TYR A 40 -9.78 -2.42 7.88
N PRO A 41 -9.05 -3.07 6.95
CA PRO A 41 -8.70 -2.48 5.67
C PRO A 41 -9.73 -2.86 4.61
N PHE A 42 -10.13 -1.89 3.80
CA PHE A 42 -11.04 -2.03 2.68
C PHE A 42 -10.40 -1.51 1.41
N ARG A 43 -10.69 -2.19 0.30
CA ARG A 43 -10.43 -1.66 -1.03
C ARG A 43 -11.76 -1.15 -1.57
N VAL A 44 -11.81 0.13 -1.92
CA VAL A 44 -13.04 0.79 -2.41
C VAL A 44 -13.03 0.96 -3.93
N GLY A 45 -11.85 1.02 -4.54
CA GLY A 45 -11.66 1.22 -5.98
C GLY A 45 -10.48 0.46 -6.56
N GLY A 46 -10.02 0.89 -7.73
CA GLY A 46 -8.90 0.29 -8.45
C GLY A 46 -7.62 0.26 -7.62
N ASP A 47 -7.23 1.41 -7.11
CA ASP A 47 -6.02 1.74 -6.34
C ASP A 47 -6.34 2.48 -5.03
N GLU A 48 -7.63 2.59 -4.70
CA GLU A 48 -8.13 3.28 -3.51
C GLU A 48 -8.40 2.31 -2.35
N PHE A 49 -7.86 2.66 -1.18
CA PHE A 49 -7.98 1.90 0.05
C PHE A 49 -8.50 2.77 1.20
N VAL A 50 -9.22 2.15 2.13
CA VAL A 50 -9.75 2.79 3.34
C VAL A 50 -9.36 1.92 4.54
N LEU A 51 -8.83 2.55 5.60
CA LEU A 51 -8.64 1.89 6.89
C LEU A 51 -9.72 2.39 7.83
N LEU A 52 -10.54 1.47 8.33
CA LEU A 52 -11.46 1.73 9.43
C LEU A 52 -10.72 1.44 10.73
N LEU A 53 -10.37 2.50 11.45
CA LEU A 53 -9.68 2.41 12.74
C LEU A 53 -10.68 2.69 13.86
N THR A 54 -10.98 1.70 14.69
CA THR A 54 -11.97 1.86 15.77
C THR A 54 -11.28 2.26 17.07
N GLN A 55 -11.90 3.12 17.88
CA GLN A 55 -11.32 3.57 19.16
C GLN A 55 -9.85 4.01 19.01
N CYS A 56 -9.58 4.80 17.98
CA CYS A 56 -8.23 5.20 17.60
C CYS A 56 -8.06 6.70 17.79
N GLU A 57 -7.05 7.09 18.56
CA GLU A 57 -6.61 8.47 18.62
C GLU A 57 -5.88 8.86 17.32
N GLU A 58 -5.90 10.15 17.00
CA GLU A 58 -5.28 10.71 15.80
C GLU A 58 -3.79 10.36 15.69
N ALA A 59 -3.05 10.40 16.81
CA ALA A 59 -1.63 10.05 16.84
C ALA A 59 -1.38 8.59 16.43
N THR A 60 -2.26 7.67 16.87
CA THR A 60 -2.18 6.26 16.50
C THR A 60 -2.56 6.05 15.04
N ALA A 61 -3.60 6.73 14.55
CA ALA A 61 -4.01 6.68 13.15
C ALA A 61 -2.89 7.16 12.23
N THR A 62 -2.28 8.29 12.55
CA THR A 62 -1.15 8.87 11.81
C THR A 62 0.03 7.92 11.76
N ARG A 63 0.36 7.25 12.87
CA ARG A 63 1.45 6.26 12.92
C ARG A 63 1.17 5.02 12.07
N ILE A 64 -0.05 4.50 12.09
CA ILE A 64 -0.47 3.35 11.27
C ILE A 64 -0.38 3.70 9.77
N LEU A 65 -0.86 4.89 9.40
CA LEU A 65 -0.78 5.39 8.03
C LEU A 65 0.68 5.53 7.59
N ALA A 66 1.52 6.21 8.38
CA ALA A 66 2.92 6.44 8.05
C ALA A 66 3.69 5.13 7.82
N ARG A 67 3.45 4.09 8.63
CA ARG A 67 4.06 2.76 8.43
C ARG A 67 3.59 2.13 7.12
N SER A 68 2.28 2.11 6.87
CA SER A 68 1.69 1.50 5.67
C SER A 68 2.25 2.13 4.38
N PHE A 69 2.40 3.47 4.35
CA PHE A 69 2.98 4.17 3.21
C PHE A 69 4.51 3.99 3.06
N LYS A 70 5.27 4.03 4.16
CA LYS A 70 6.73 3.85 4.12
C LYS A 70 7.12 2.51 3.49
N TYR A 71 6.42 1.44 3.86
CA TYR A 71 6.70 0.11 3.30
C TYR A 71 6.28 -0.01 1.83
N CYS A 72 5.15 0.60 1.45
CA CYS A 72 4.72 0.65 0.05
C CYS A 72 5.77 1.34 -0.83
N PHE A 73 6.26 2.51 -0.41
CA PHE A 73 7.24 3.27 -1.18
C PHE A 73 8.58 2.53 -1.29
N SER A 74 9.03 1.90 -0.19
CA SER A 74 10.25 1.10 -0.18
C SER A 74 10.16 -0.12 -1.11
N TYR A 75 9.01 -0.81 -1.15
CA TYR A 75 8.81 -1.98 -2.00
C TYR A 75 8.86 -1.61 -3.49
N VAL A 76 8.17 -0.54 -3.88
CA VAL A 76 8.15 -0.06 -5.28
C VAL A 76 9.53 0.36 -5.74
N THR A 77 10.25 1.12 -4.92
CA THR A 77 11.60 1.59 -5.26
C THR A 77 12.56 0.42 -5.42
N PHE A 78 12.46 -0.59 -4.57
CA PHE A 78 13.32 -1.77 -4.60
C PHE A 78 13.03 -2.70 -5.78
N GLU A 79 11.76 -3.01 -6.07
CA GLU A 79 11.37 -3.84 -7.23
C GLU A 79 11.74 -3.17 -8.56
N LEU A 80 11.55 -1.85 -8.67
CA LEU A 80 12.00 -1.07 -9.82
C LEU A 80 13.52 -1.17 -10.00
N PHE A 81 14.27 -0.99 -8.91
CA PHE A 81 15.73 -1.06 -8.90
C PHE A 81 16.25 -2.45 -9.29
N LEU A 82 15.69 -3.53 -8.73
CA LEU A 82 16.07 -4.90 -9.07
C LEU A 82 15.83 -5.22 -10.54
N LYS A 83 14.71 -4.76 -11.10
CA LYS A 83 14.39 -4.98 -12.52
C LYS A 83 15.28 -4.19 -13.48
N GLU A 84 15.84 -3.07 -13.04
CA GLU A 84 16.84 -2.34 -13.84
C GLU A 84 18.22 -2.99 -13.76
N LEU A 85 18.59 -3.56 -12.61
CA LEU A 85 19.86 -4.27 -12.41
C LEU A 85 19.94 -5.63 -13.13
N LEU A 86 18.81 -6.29 -13.35
CA LEU A 86 18.72 -7.61 -13.99
C LEU A 86 18.44 -7.54 -15.50
N LYS A 87 18.49 -6.35 -16.10
CA LYS A 87 18.52 -6.14 -17.56
C LYS A 87 19.95 -5.95 -18.02
#